data_AF-A0A9K3DZR1-F1
#
_entry.id   AF-A0A9K3DZR1-F1
#
_cell.length_a   1.000
_cell.length_b   1.000
_cell.length_c   1.000
_cell.angle_alpha   90.00
_cell.angle_beta   90.00
_cell.angle_gamma   90.00
#
_symmetry.space_group_name_H-M   'P 1'
#
loop_
_entity.id
_entity.type
_entity.pdbx_description
1 polymer ?
#
loop_
_entity_poly.entity_id
_entity_poly.type
_entity_poly.pdbx_seq_one_letter_code
_entity_poly.pdbx_strand_id
1 'polypeptide(L)'
;MVNSDSLFFIYGWIRKSSGSSTALFLTGDAQNMLCMKLAESLGVKIKSPWVVWFKASCFPALASLMLTPFIIYKICPPETKHTIDAPILAKNKLEQMGPVKQNEWIMMGTMLVTVTLWISGGSLSISTVAVAMMGLSILLILGVLSWDDCLSEKTAWDILAWFALLLGMATQLTVLGVVPLLSKSVASFLKSLSVGWHVQLLILQSIYFFIHYFFAGQATHIGALYPAFLSMHLTAKVPGTLSALLLAFNTDLFGALTHYSSGQAAIYYGAGYIKLQDVFKFGVLMAVINLTVWGLIGALWWKILGLY
;
A
#
# COMPACT_ATOMS: atom_id res chain seq x y z
N MET A 1 -5.21 -22.47 -26.53
CA MET A 1 -4.59 -21.15 -26.81
C MET A 1 -5.40 -20.12 -26.05
N VAL A 2 -4.89 -19.62 -24.93
CA VAL A 2 -5.50 -18.52 -24.17
C VAL A 2 -5.16 -17.26 -24.97
N ASN A 3 -6.16 -16.70 -25.66
CA ASN A 3 -5.99 -15.58 -26.57
C ASN A 3 -5.43 -14.36 -25.82
N SER A 4 -4.51 -13.62 -26.45
CA SER A 4 -3.74 -12.51 -25.87
C SER A 4 -4.56 -11.44 -25.15
N ASP A 5 -5.85 -11.34 -25.45
CA ASP A 5 -6.73 -10.27 -24.99
C ASP A 5 -7.41 -10.58 -23.64
N SER A 6 -7.48 -11.86 -23.26
CA SER A 6 -7.99 -12.29 -21.94
C SER A 6 -7.05 -11.97 -20.77
N LEU A 7 -5.74 -11.90 -21.05
CA LEU A 7 -4.70 -11.58 -20.07
C LEU A 7 -4.69 -10.09 -19.71
N PHE A 8 -4.97 -9.21 -20.67
CA PHE A 8 -5.07 -7.75 -20.46
C PHE A 8 -6.06 -7.40 -19.34
N PHE A 9 -7.22 -8.08 -19.31
CA PHE A 9 -8.26 -7.86 -18.31
C PHE A 9 -7.83 -8.31 -16.90
N ILE A 10 -7.25 -9.52 -16.80
CA ILE A 10 -6.76 -10.07 -15.53
C ILE A 10 -5.66 -9.17 -14.95
N TYR A 11 -4.73 -8.70 -15.78
CA TYR A 11 -3.67 -7.80 -15.35
C TYR A 11 -4.18 -6.42 -14.92
N GLY A 12 -5.15 -5.84 -15.64
CA GLY A 12 -5.80 -4.59 -15.24
C GLY A 12 -6.60 -4.71 -13.94
N TRP A 13 -7.27 -5.85 -13.74
CA TRP A 13 -7.97 -6.19 -12.50
C TRP A 13 -7.01 -6.34 -11.33
N ILE A 14 -5.98 -7.20 -11.46
CA ILE A 14 -5.04 -7.48 -10.38
C ILE A 14 -4.24 -6.21 -10.03
N ARG A 15 -3.77 -5.44 -11.02
CA ARG A 15 -3.01 -4.20 -10.79
C ARG A 15 -3.77 -3.13 -10.00
N LYS A 16 -5.07 -3.02 -10.21
CA LYS A 16 -5.87 -1.92 -9.64
C LYS A 16 -6.58 -2.33 -8.35
N SER A 17 -6.97 -3.60 -8.24
CA SER A 17 -7.44 -4.18 -6.98
C SER A 17 -6.29 -4.39 -5.99
N SER A 18 -5.05 -4.61 -6.48
CA SER A 18 -3.88 -4.80 -5.61
C SER A 18 -3.64 -3.63 -4.67
N GLY A 19 -3.75 -2.38 -5.14
CA GLY A 19 -3.54 -1.21 -4.27
C GLY A 19 -4.52 -1.16 -3.08
N SER A 20 -5.77 -1.60 -3.27
CA SER A 20 -6.75 -1.64 -2.18
C SER A 20 -6.53 -2.82 -1.23
N SER A 21 -6.10 -3.99 -1.73
CA SER A 21 -5.70 -5.11 -0.86
C SER A 21 -4.41 -4.82 -0.10
N THR A 22 -3.48 -4.10 -0.71
CA THR A 22 -2.23 -3.66 -0.10
C THR A 22 -2.51 -2.65 1.00
N ALA A 23 -3.41 -1.69 0.77
CA ALA A 23 -3.85 -0.73 1.78
C ALA A 23 -4.62 -1.36 2.95
N LEU A 24 -5.25 -2.53 2.76
CA LEU A 24 -5.99 -3.21 3.82
C LEU A 24 -5.08 -3.62 4.99
N PHE A 25 -3.85 -4.06 4.70
CA PHE A 25 -2.94 -4.56 5.72
C PHE A 25 -1.66 -3.72 5.81
N LEU A 26 -1.23 -3.41 7.04
CA LEU A 26 0.04 -2.71 7.27
C LEU A 26 1.24 -3.46 6.65
N THR A 27 1.15 -4.77 6.58
CA THR A 27 2.17 -5.67 6.02
C THR A 27 1.93 -6.00 4.54
N GLY A 28 0.98 -5.32 3.89
CA GLY A 28 0.65 -5.53 2.48
C GLY A 28 1.70 -4.95 1.52
N ASP A 29 2.40 -3.88 1.92
CA ASP A 29 3.56 -3.32 1.23
C ASP A 29 4.68 -3.00 2.22
N ALA A 30 5.93 -3.07 1.78
CA ALA A 30 7.05 -2.61 2.59
C ALA A 30 6.95 -1.09 2.86
N GLN A 31 6.42 -0.36 1.89
CA GLN A 31 6.18 1.09 1.92
C GLN A 31 5.32 1.51 3.13
N ASN A 32 4.36 0.67 3.52
CA ASN A 32 3.46 0.94 4.63
C ASN A 32 4.23 0.99 5.95
N MET A 33 5.15 0.05 6.17
CA MET A 33 6.04 0.08 7.33
C MET A 33 7.00 1.28 7.31
N LEU A 34 7.50 1.68 6.14
CA LEU A 34 8.34 2.86 6.00
C LEU A 34 7.60 4.14 6.42
N CYS A 35 6.36 4.33 5.97
CA CYS A 35 5.52 5.44 6.38
C CYS A 35 5.36 5.49 7.91
N MET A 36 5.09 4.34 8.55
CA MET A 36 4.95 4.27 10.01
C MET A 36 6.24 4.65 10.74
N LYS A 37 7.40 4.30 10.19
CA LYS A 37 8.71 4.68 10.76
C LYS A 37 9.04 6.15 10.58
N LEU A 38 8.70 6.73 9.43
CA LEU A 38 8.83 8.17 9.18
C LEU A 38 7.85 8.99 10.05
N ALA A 39 6.66 8.46 10.31
CA ALA A 39 5.72 9.08 11.23
C ALA A 39 6.27 9.07 12.67
N GLU A 40 6.84 7.94 13.10
CA GLU A 40 7.47 7.81 14.41
C GLU A 40 8.64 8.79 14.60
N SER A 41 9.49 9.00 13.57
CA SER A 41 10.61 9.96 13.64
C SER A 41 10.16 11.42 13.74
N LEU A 42 8.95 11.72 13.28
CA LEU A 42 8.31 13.04 13.42
C LEU A 42 7.44 13.17 14.67
N GLY A 43 7.51 12.22 15.59
CA GLY A 43 6.81 12.25 16.88
C GLY A 43 5.39 11.69 16.86
N VAL A 44 4.91 11.18 15.72
CA VAL A 44 3.60 10.53 15.61
C VAL A 44 3.75 9.04 15.95
N LYS A 45 3.66 8.72 17.25
CA LYS A 45 3.75 7.33 17.74
C LYS A 45 2.37 6.67 17.76
N ILE A 46 2.13 5.74 16.84
CA ILE A 46 0.89 4.98 16.77
C ILE A 46 1.04 3.70 17.61
N LYS A 47 0.28 3.61 18.71
CA LYS A 47 0.21 2.39 19.53
C LYS A 47 -0.45 1.28 18.72
N SER A 48 0.13 0.08 18.74
CA SER A 48 -0.41 -1.09 18.03
C SER A 48 -0.65 -0.80 16.53
N PRO A 49 0.40 -0.42 15.77
CA PRO A 49 0.27 0.15 14.43
C PRO A 49 -0.50 -0.75 13.46
N TRP A 50 -0.33 -2.07 13.56
CA TRP A 50 -1.06 -3.04 12.73
C TRP A 50 -2.57 -2.98 12.95
N VAL A 51 -3.01 -2.97 14.21
CA VAL A 51 -4.44 -2.94 14.57
C VAL A 51 -5.07 -1.61 14.19
N VAL A 52 -4.38 -0.50 14.45
CA VAL A 52 -4.86 0.84 14.09
C VAL A 52 -4.98 0.96 12.57
N TRP A 53 -3.98 0.48 11.83
CA TRP A 53 -4.01 0.45 10.37
C TRP A 53 -5.21 -0.34 9.86
N PHE A 54 -5.35 -1.60 10.27
CA PHE A 54 -6.43 -2.47 9.83
C PHE A 54 -7.81 -1.88 10.16
N LYS A 55 -8.00 -1.34 11.36
CA LYS A 55 -9.25 -0.66 11.72
C LYS A 55 -9.52 0.54 10.82
N ALA A 56 -8.52 1.38 10.56
CA ALA A 56 -8.69 2.58 9.75
C ALA A 56 -8.90 2.27 8.25
N SER A 57 -8.29 1.21 7.74
CA SER A 57 -8.34 0.85 6.32
C SER A 57 -9.50 -0.08 5.96
N CYS A 58 -10.01 -0.91 6.88
CA CYS A 58 -10.90 -2.02 6.54
C CYS A 58 -12.12 -1.61 5.73
N PHE A 59 -12.86 -0.59 6.16
CA PHE A 59 -14.09 -0.15 5.49
C PHE A 59 -13.83 0.48 4.11
N PRO A 60 -12.94 1.49 3.97
CA PRO A 60 -12.65 2.07 2.65
C PRO A 60 -11.95 1.07 1.71
N ALA A 61 -11.06 0.21 2.23
CA ALA A 61 -10.38 -0.80 1.43
C ALA A 61 -11.35 -1.88 0.92
N LEU A 62 -12.25 -2.39 1.76
CA LEU A 62 -13.28 -3.36 1.33
C LEU A 62 -14.25 -2.74 0.32
N ALA A 63 -14.69 -1.50 0.55
CA ALA A 63 -15.51 -0.78 -0.42
C ALA A 63 -14.79 -0.62 -1.77
N SER A 64 -13.51 -0.27 -1.75
CA SER A 64 -12.69 -0.16 -2.95
C SER A 64 -12.44 -1.51 -3.64
N LEU A 65 -12.24 -2.59 -2.86
CA LEU A 65 -12.11 -3.96 -3.34
C LEU A 65 -13.38 -4.49 -4.01
N MET A 66 -14.57 -4.01 -3.59
CA MET A 66 -15.83 -4.38 -4.24
C MET A 66 -16.15 -3.48 -5.45
N LEU A 67 -15.87 -2.18 -5.35
CA LEU A 67 -16.26 -1.20 -6.36
C LEU A 67 -15.30 -1.17 -7.55
N THR A 68 -13.99 -1.20 -7.30
CA THR A 68 -12.96 -1.17 -8.36
C THR A 68 -13.20 -2.25 -9.40
N PRO A 69 -13.40 -3.52 -9.02
CA PRO A 69 -13.53 -4.57 -10.02
C PRO A 69 -14.87 -4.50 -10.78
N PHE A 70 -15.94 -4.08 -10.11
CA PHE A 70 -17.23 -3.83 -10.75
C PHE A 70 -17.16 -2.74 -11.83
N ILE A 71 -16.47 -1.63 -11.53
CA ILE A 71 -16.27 -0.54 -12.49
C ILE A 71 -15.43 -1.01 -13.68
N ILE A 72 -14.32 -1.72 -13.43
CA ILE A 72 -13.46 -2.23 -14.49
C ILE A 72 -14.21 -3.26 -15.36
N TYR A 73 -15.04 -4.12 -14.78
CA TYR A 73 -15.87 -5.04 -15.54
C TYR A 73 -16.86 -4.33 -16.47
N LYS A 74 -17.41 -3.17 -16.06
CA LYS A 74 -18.31 -2.40 -16.93
C LYS A 74 -17.58 -1.65 -18.04
N ILE A 75 -16.40 -1.09 -17.77
CA ILE A 75 -15.65 -0.26 -18.73
C ILE A 75 -14.87 -1.12 -19.72
N CYS A 76 -14.36 -2.27 -19.26
CA CYS A 76 -13.61 -3.23 -20.05
C CYS A 76 -14.20 -4.62 -19.84
N PRO A 77 -15.40 -4.92 -20.37
CA PRO A 77 -15.99 -6.24 -20.18
C PRO A 77 -15.05 -7.31 -20.77
N PRO A 78 -14.83 -8.44 -20.07
CA PRO A 78 -14.01 -9.51 -20.60
C PRO A 78 -14.67 -10.10 -21.85
N GLU A 79 -13.88 -10.38 -22.88
CA GLU A 79 -14.34 -11.02 -24.11
C GLU A 79 -14.89 -12.43 -23.82
N THR A 80 -14.18 -13.18 -22.97
CA THR A 80 -14.60 -14.51 -22.52
C THR A 80 -15.28 -14.41 -21.16
N LYS A 81 -16.61 -14.47 -21.13
CA LYS A 81 -17.42 -14.49 -19.89
C LYS A 81 -17.70 -15.89 -19.37
N HIS A 82 -17.53 -16.89 -20.22
CA HIS A 82 -17.79 -18.29 -19.91
C HIS A 82 -16.61 -19.13 -20.34
N THR A 83 -15.97 -19.76 -19.37
CA THR A 83 -14.89 -20.72 -19.60
C THR A 83 -15.34 -22.05 -19.03
N ILE A 84 -16.11 -22.80 -19.83
CA ILE A 84 -16.70 -24.10 -19.43
C ILE A 84 -15.59 -25.08 -19.01
N ASP A 85 -14.41 -24.96 -19.62
CA ASP A 85 -13.26 -25.79 -19.32
C ASP A 85 -12.45 -25.35 -18.09
N ALA A 86 -12.71 -24.16 -17.52
CA ALA A 86 -11.91 -23.66 -16.39
C ALA A 86 -12.06 -24.52 -15.11
N PRO A 87 -13.26 -24.96 -14.69
CA PRO A 87 -13.40 -25.88 -13.57
C PRO A 87 -12.74 -27.23 -13.83
N ILE A 88 -12.83 -27.73 -15.06
CA ILE A 88 -12.21 -29.01 -15.48
C ILE A 88 -10.69 -28.88 -15.43
N LEU A 89 -10.14 -27.80 -15.98
CA LEU A 89 -8.71 -27.52 -15.98
C LEU A 89 -8.18 -27.29 -14.56
N ALA A 90 -8.90 -26.56 -13.71
CA ALA A 90 -8.55 -26.34 -12.31
C ALA A 90 -8.56 -27.66 -11.53
N LYS A 91 -9.56 -28.52 -11.74
CA LYS A 91 -9.62 -29.85 -11.13
C LYS A 91 -8.45 -30.72 -11.58
N ASN A 92 -8.18 -30.78 -12.89
CA ASN A 92 -7.05 -31.53 -13.43
C ASN A 92 -5.71 -31.02 -12.90
N LYS A 93 -5.56 -29.68 -12.75
CA LYS A 93 -4.36 -29.09 -12.16
C LYS A 93 -4.23 -29.39 -10.67
N LEU A 94 -5.32 -29.36 -9.91
CA LEU A 94 -5.34 -29.73 -8.50
C LEU A 94 -4.99 -31.21 -8.30
N GLU A 95 -5.53 -32.09 -9.15
CA GLU A 95 -5.17 -33.52 -9.17
C GLU A 95 -3.69 -33.74 -9.51
N GLN A 96 -3.14 -32.95 -10.45
CA GLN A 96 -1.71 -32.97 -10.78
C GLN A 96 -0.82 -32.46 -9.62
N MET A 97 -1.30 -31.49 -8.83
CA MET A 97 -0.56 -30.96 -7.67
C MET A 97 -0.51 -31.97 -6.52
N GLY A 98 -1.53 -32.83 -6.41
CA GLY A 98 -1.61 -33.87 -5.38
C GLY A 98 -2.09 -33.33 -4.03
N PRO A 99 -2.03 -34.16 -2.96
CA PRO A 99 -2.42 -33.73 -1.62
C PRO A 99 -1.50 -32.64 -1.07
N VAL A 100 -2.05 -31.80 -0.18
CA VAL A 100 -1.31 -30.70 0.47
C VAL A 100 -0.08 -31.25 1.18
N LYS A 101 1.08 -30.71 0.83
CA LYS A 101 2.37 -31.18 1.34
C LYS A 101 2.61 -30.69 2.78
N GLN A 102 3.46 -31.38 3.51
CA GLN A 102 3.81 -30.99 4.89
C GLN A 102 4.34 -29.55 4.97
N ASN A 103 5.18 -29.13 4.02
CA ASN A 103 5.72 -27.77 3.97
C ASN A 103 4.63 -26.70 3.77
N GLU A 104 3.58 -27.02 3.01
CA GLU A 104 2.44 -26.12 2.78
C GLU A 104 1.62 -25.95 4.06
N TRP A 105 1.41 -27.03 4.83
CA TRP A 105 0.79 -26.97 6.15
C TRP A 105 1.59 -26.13 7.14
N ILE A 106 2.92 -26.31 7.17
CA ILE A 106 3.81 -25.53 8.04
C ILE A 106 3.76 -24.05 7.67
N MET A 107 3.76 -23.72 6.38
CA MET A 107 3.64 -22.34 5.90
C MET A 107 2.32 -21.70 6.35
N MET A 108 1.18 -22.37 6.15
CA MET A 108 -0.13 -21.88 6.58
C MET A 108 -0.19 -21.69 8.10
N GLY A 109 0.31 -22.66 8.86
CA GLY A 109 0.38 -22.58 10.33
C GLY A 109 1.23 -21.42 10.81
N THR A 110 2.40 -21.21 10.20
CA THR A 110 3.31 -20.11 10.54
C THR A 110 2.65 -18.76 10.25
N MET A 111 2.00 -18.62 9.09
CA MET A 111 1.28 -17.40 8.74
C MET A 111 0.13 -17.10 9.72
N LEU A 112 -0.63 -18.11 10.15
CA LEU A 112 -1.68 -17.97 11.15
C LEU A 112 -1.12 -17.47 12.50
N VAL A 113 0.01 -18.04 12.95
CA VAL A 113 0.70 -17.62 14.18
C VAL A 113 1.18 -16.16 14.06
N THR A 114 1.84 -15.81 12.97
CA THR A 114 2.33 -14.44 12.71
C THR A 114 1.18 -13.43 12.74
N VAL A 115 0.07 -13.70 12.06
CA VAL A 115 -1.11 -12.82 12.06
C VAL A 115 -1.73 -12.70 13.46
N THR A 116 -1.84 -13.81 14.19
CA THR A 116 -2.36 -13.82 15.57
C THR A 116 -1.49 -12.96 16.49
N LEU A 117 -0.16 -13.08 16.37
CA LEU A 117 0.80 -12.28 17.14
C LEU A 117 0.77 -10.79 16.77
N TRP A 118 0.55 -10.43 15.50
CA TRP A 118 0.37 -9.02 15.13
C TRP A 118 -0.92 -8.42 15.70
N ILE A 119 -2.01 -9.19 15.74
CA ILE A 119 -3.27 -8.75 16.36
C ILE A 119 -3.08 -8.55 17.88
N SER A 120 -2.36 -9.45 18.54
CA SER A 120 -2.14 -9.44 19.99
C SER A 120 -0.89 -8.66 20.45
N GLY A 121 -0.08 -8.13 19.52
CA GLY A 121 1.20 -7.48 19.81
C GLY A 121 1.11 -6.27 20.73
N GLY A 122 -0.02 -5.55 20.71
CA GLY A 122 -0.29 -4.45 21.65
C GLY A 122 -0.42 -4.90 23.11
N SER A 123 -0.97 -6.10 23.35
CA SER A 123 -1.12 -6.69 24.68
C SER A 123 0.17 -7.37 25.16
N LEU A 124 0.94 -7.93 24.23
CA LEU A 124 2.16 -8.67 24.51
C LEU A 124 3.43 -7.81 24.49
N SER A 125 3.31 -6.53 24.10
CA SER A 125 4.43 -5.60 23.90
C SER A 125 5.52 -6.11 22.95
N ILE A 126 5.14 -6.95 21.98
CA ILE A 126 6.05 -7.50 20.97
C ILE A 126 6.02 -6.58 19.74
N SER A 127 7.18 -6.21 19.22
CA SER A 127 7.27 -5.39 18.01
C SER A 127 6.83 -6.17 16.76
N THR A 128 6.24 -5.49 15.79
CA THR A 128 5.82 -6.09 14.52
C THR A 128 6.98 -6.75 13.76
N VAL A 129 8.18 -6.16 13.87
CA VAL A 129 9.42 -6.68 13.28
C VAL A 129 9.84 -7.98 13.96
N ALA A 130 9.78 -8.06 15.29
CA ALA A 130 10.11 -9.28 16.02
C ALA A 130 9.17 -10.44 15.63
N VAL A 131 7.87 -10.17 15.46
CA VAL A 131 6.90 -11.17 14.99
C VAL A 131 7.22 -11.65 13.57
N ALA A 132 7.63 -10.74 12.66
CA ALA A 132 8.04 -11.12 11.31
C ALA A 132 9.32 -11.99 11.32
N MET A 133 10.32 -11.61 12.12
CA MET A 133 11.55 -12.38 12.29
C MET A 133 11.28 -13.75 12.89
N MET A 134 10.37 -13.85 13.86
CA MET A 134 9.94 -15.14 14.43
C MET A 134 9.31 -16.03 13.37
N GLY A 135 8.42 -15.50 12.51
CA GLY A 135 7.83 -16.23 11.39
C GLY A 135 8.92 -16.77 10.44
N LEU A 136 9.87 -15.92 10.05
CA LEU A 136 11.00 -16.33 9.20
C LEU A 136 11.85 -17.43 9.87
N SER A 137 12.15 -17.28 11.16
CA SER A 137 12.91 -18.29 11.91
C SER A 137 12.20 -19.64 11.95
N ILE A 138 10.88 -19.65 12.14
CA ILE A 138 10.08 -20.90 12.11
C ILE A 138 10.19 -21.57 10.74
N LEU A 139 10.06 -20.82 9.64
CA LEU A 139 10.15 -21.37 8.29
C LEU A 139 11.54 -21.93 7.96
N LEU A 140 12.60 -21.29 8.45
CA LEU A 140 13.98 -21.77 8.29
C LEU A 140 14.26 -23.03 9.13
N ILE A 141 13.85 -23.04 10.41
CA ILE A 141 14.09 -24.18 11.31
C ILE A 141 13.33 -25.42 10.83
N LEU A 142 12.11 -25.24 10.35
CA LEU A 142 11.27 -26.34 9.85
C LEU A 142 11.60 -26.75 8.41
N GLY A 143 12.61 -26.13 7.78
CA GLY A 143 13.11 -26.49 6.45
C GLY A 143 12.12 -26.20 5.32
N VAL A 144 11.16 -25.29 5.54
CA VAL A 144 10.25 -24.81 4.49
C VAL A 144 10.98 -23.82 3.58
N LEU A 145 11.85 -23.00 4.16
CA LEU A 145 12.76 -22.12 3.44
C LEU A 145 14.21 -22.52 3.73
N SER A 146 15.07 -22.43 2.74
CA SER A 146 16.52 -22.51 2.90
C SER A 146 17.12 -21.12 3.10
N TRP A 147 18.35 -21.06 3.60
CA TRP A 147 19.08 -19.79 3.68
C TRP A 147 19.38 -19.20 2.30
N ASP A 148 19.59 -20.05 1.30
CA ASP A 148 19.81 -19.62 -0.09
C ASP A 148 18.55 -19.00 -0.69
N ASP A 149 17.35 -19.46 -0.31
CA ASP A 149 16.10 -18.80 -0.70
C ASP A 149 16.06 -17.35 -0.18
N CYS A 150 16.47 -17.14 1.08
CA CYS A 150 16.54 -15.80 1.67
C CYS A 150 17.60 -14.90 0.99
N LEU A 151 18.76 -15.46 0.63
CA LEU A 151 19.83 -14.71 -0.05
C LEU A 151 19.47 -14.38 -1.49
N SER A 152 18.72 -15.26 -2.16
CA SER A 152 18.31 -15.09 -3.56
C SER A 152 17.09 -14.18 -3.74
N GLU A 153 16.37 -13.84 -2.67
CA GLU A 153 15.26 -12.89 -2.68
C GLU A 153 15.75 -11.43 -2.81
N LYS A 154 16.25 -11.08 -4.00
CA LYS A 154 16.85 -9.77 -4.31
C LYS A 154 15.92 -8.60 -4.01
N THR A 155 14.61 -8.79 -4.16
CA THR A 155 13.60 -7.75 -3.91
C THR A 155 13.65 -7.27 -2.46
N ALA A 156 13.78 -8.18 -1.50
CA ALA A 156 13.86 -7.83 -0.09
C ALA A 156 15.14 -7.03 0.24
N TRP A 157 16.27 -7.44 -0.33
CA TRP A 157 17.55 -6.75 -0.14
C TRP A 157 17.58 -5.36 -0.77
N ASP A 158 17.02 -5.21 -1.98
CA ASP A 158 16.91 -3.93 -2.66
C ASP A 158 16.04 -2.94 -1.85
N ILE A 159 14.87 -3.40 -1.36
CA ILE A 159 14.00 -2.61 -0.49
C ILE A 159 14.74 -2.20 0.79
N LEU A 160 15.46 -3.12 1.44
CA LEU A 160 16.20 -2.83 2.67
C LEU A 160 17.26 -1.74 2.45
N ALA A 161 18.04 -1.84 1.37
CA ALA A 161 19.09 -0.88 1.04
C ALA A 161 18.50 0.51 0.71
N TRP A 162 17.47 0.56 -0.13
CA TRP A 162 16.80 1.81 -0.48
C TRP A 162 16.13 2.48 0.71
N PHE A 163 15.46 1.70 1.56
CA PHE A 163 14.79 2.25 2.74
C PHE A 163 15.79 2.81 3.75
N ALA A 164 16.91 2.12 3.98
CA ALA A 164 17.95 2.62 4.86
C ALA A 164 18.53 3.97 4.37
N LEU A 165 18.82 4.07 3.07
CA LEU A 165 19.34 5.29 2.46
C LEU A 165 18.33 6.44 2.51
N LEU A 166 17.08 6.20 2.07
CA LEU A 166 16.02 7.21 2.05
C LEU A 166 15.67 7.70 3.46
N LEU A 167 15.53 6.78 4.43
CA LEU A 167 15.28 7.13 5.83
C LEU A 167 16.45 7.95 6.40
N GLY A 168 17.68 7.59 6.07
CA GLY A 168 18.88 8.34 6.46
C GLY A 168 18.87 9.77 5.91
N MET A 169 18.64 9.94 4.61
CA MET A 169 18.59 11.26 3.97
C MET A 169 17.41 12.11 4.49
N ALA A 170 16.22 11.54 4.60
CA ALA A 170 15.04 12.22 5.14
C ALA A 170 15.26 12.71 6.58
N THR A 171 15.93 11.88 7.41
CA THR A 171 16.30 12.25 8.78
C THR A 171 17.27 13.42 8.78
N GLN A 172 18.31 13.39 7.94
CA GLN A 172 19.27 14.50 7.85
C GLN A 172 18.65 15.78 7.32
N LEU A 173 17.80 15.72 6.30
CA LEU A 173 17.06 16.91 5.80
C LEU A 173 16.14 17.51 6.86
N THR A 174 15.60 16.68 7.76
CA THR A 174 14.80 17.13 8.90
C THR A 174 15.68 17.80 9.96
N VAL A 175 16.80 17.18 10.33
CA VAL A 175 17.77 17.73 11.30
C VAL A 175 18.39 19.04 10.81
N LEU A 176 18.73 19.14 9.53
CA LEU A 176 19.28 20.34 8.89
C LEU A 176 18.24 21.45 8.70
N GLY A 177 16.97 21.21 9.04
CA GLY A 177 15.92 22.22 9.01
C GLY A 177 15.28 22.47 7.64
N VAL A 178 15.68 21.73 6.59
CA VAL A 178 15.13 21.86 5.23
C VAL A 178 13.65 21.49 5.20
N VAL A 179 13.29 20.33 5.78
CA VAL A 179 11.89 19.86 5.84
C VAL A 179 11.01 20.82 6.63
N PRO A 180 11.38 21.28 7.85
CA PRO A 180 10.65 22.33 8.55
C PRO A 180 10.51 23.65 7.79
N LEU A 181 11.53 24.08 7.05
CA LEU A 181 11.52 25.34 6.30
C LEU A 181 10.52 25.28 5.15
N LEU A 182 10.58 24.23 4.33
CA LEU A 182 9.62 24.02 3.23
C LEU A 182 8.18 23.91 3.77
N SER A 183 8.01 23.15 4.86
CA SER A 183 6.71 22.95 5.50
C SER A 183 6.14 24.26 6.05
N LYS A 184 6.98 25.16 6.59
CA LYS A 184 6.57 26.50 7.03
C LYS A 184 6.09 27.38 5.87
N SER A 185 6.78 27.35 4.72
CA SER A 185 6.38 28.13 3.54
C SER A 185 5.05 27.68 2.96
N VAL A 186 4.81 26.36 2.89
CA VAL A 186 3.51 25.83 2.44
C VAL A 186 2.44 26.09 3.49
N ALA A 187 2.75 25.93 4.78
CA ALA A 187 1.79 26.20 5.86
C ALA A 187 1.41 27.69 5.95
N SER A 188 2.33 28.62 5.68
CA SER A 188 2.01 30.06 5.65
C SER A 188 1.08 30.40 4.49
N PHE A 189 1.30 29.78 3.31
CA PHE A 189 0.38 29.88 2.18
C PHE A 189 -0.99 29.28 2.51
N LEU A 190 -1.06 28.09 3.11
CA LEU A 190 -2.35 27.50 3.49
C LEU A 190 -3.08 28.31 4.57
N LYS A 191 -2.34 28.95 5.49
CA LYS A 191 -2.91 29.87 6.48
C LYS A 191 -3.43 31.15 5.83
N SER A 192 -2.79 31.67 4.78
CA SER A 192 -3.29 32.87 4.10
C SER A 192 -4.63 32.64 3.41
N LEU A 193 -4.93 31.39 3.02
CA LEU A 193 -6.24 31.00 2.51
C LEU A 193 -7.36 31.07 3.58
N SER A 194 -7.03 31.20 4.87
CA SER A 194 -7.97 31.29 6.00
C SER A 194 -9.01 30.15 6.06
N VAL A 195 -8.67 28.98 5.50
CA VAL A 195 -9.55 27.81 5.46
C VAL A 195 -9.31 26.86 6.65
N GLY A 196 -10.36 26.16 7.09
CA GLY A 196 -10.27 25.19 8.18
C GLY A 196 -9.40 23.98 7.85
N TRP A 197 -8.95 23.24 8.88
CA TRP A 197 -8.01 22.14 8.71
C TRP A 197 -8.53 21.01 7.81
N HIS A 198 -9.85 20.79 7.72
CA HIS A 198 -10.45 19.82 6.79
C HIS A 198 -10.13 20.16 5.32
N VAL A 199 -10.22 21.44 4.96
CA VAL A 199 -9.93 21.91 3.60
C VAL A 199 -8.43 21.87 3.34
N GLN A 200 -7.61 22.25 4.33
CA GLN A 200 -6.14 22.13 4.22
C GLN A 200 -5.71 20.67 4.04
N LEU A 201 -6.32 19.73 4.78
CA LEU A 201 -6.10 18.30 4.62
C LEU A 201 -6.47 17.85 3.20
N LEU A 202 -7.64 18.24 2.68
CA LEU A 202 -8.06 17.88 1.33
C LEU A 202 -7.06 18.37 0.27
N ILE A 203 -6.62 19.63 0.37
CA ILE A 203 -5.65 20.23 -0.55
C ILE A 203 -4.31 19.47 -0.48
N LEU A 204 -3.77 19.29 0.72
CA LEU A 204 -2.48 18.62 0.92
C LEU A 204 -2.51 17.15 0.46
N GLN A 205 -3.58 16.42 0.76
CA GLN A 205 -3.74 15.03 0.30
C GLN A 205 -3.87 14.95 -1.22
N SER A 206 -4.58 15.88 -1.85
CA SER A 206 -4.70 15.92 -3.31
C SER A 206 -3.36 16.20 -3.97
N ILE A 207 -2.60 17.17 -3.46
CA ILE A 207 -1.26 17.49 -3.98
C ILE A 207 -0.32 16.29 -3.78
N TYR A 208 -0.32 15.68 -2.59
CA TYR A 208 0.48 14.49 -2.29
C TYR A 208 0.15 13.34 -3.24
N PHE A 209 -1.13 13.14 -3.57
CA PHE A 209 -1.54 12.10 -4.50
C PHE A 209 -1.07 12.36 -5.93
N PHE A 210 -1.34 13.55 -6.47
CA PHE A 210 -1.08 13.86 -7.88
C PHE A 210 0.37 14.19 -8.20
N ILE A 211 1.17 14.67 -7.23
CA ILE A 211 2.61 14.88 -7.48
C ILE A 211 3.33 13.56 -7.78
N HIS A 212 2.74 12.42 -7.45
CA HIS A 212 3.27 11.11 -7.79
C HIS A 212 3.42 10.86 -9.30
N TYR A 213 2.73 11.61 -10.17
CA TYR A 213 2.99 11.58 -11.62
C TYR A 213 4.46 11.85 -11.98
N PHE A 214 5.19 12.57 -11.12
CA PHE A 214 6.59 12.92 -11.30
C PHE A 214 7.57 11.96 -10.61
N PHE A 215 7.08 10.88 -9.99
CA PHE A 215 7.91 9.90 -9.27
C PHE A 215 7.87 8.53 -9.95
N ALA A 216 9.05 7.92 -10.09
CA ALA A 216 9.23 6.59 -10.68
C ALA A 216 8.99 5.43 -9.69
N GLY A 217 8.37 5.69 -8.53
CA GLY A 217 8.08 4.65 -7.55
C GLY A 217 7.56 5.17 -6.21
N GLN A 218 6.84 4.30 -5.50
CA GLN A 218 6.26 4.61 -4.18
C GLN A 218 7.34 4.92 -3.13
N ALA A 219 8.42 4.14 -3.08
CA ALA A 219 9.49 4.32 -2.11
C ALA A 219 10.17 5.69 -2.22
N THR A 220 10.51 6.12 -3.45
CA THR A 220 11.16 7.42 -3.70
C THR A 220 10.24 8.58 -3.34
N HIS A 221 8.94 8.46 -3.65
CA HIS A 221 7.94 9.43 -3.24
C HIS A 221 7.85 9.54 -1.71
N ILE A 222 7.72 8.41 -1.00
CA ILE A 222 7.63 8.40 0.47
C ILE A 222 8.86 9.06 1.08
N GLY A 223 10.06 8.64 0.66
CA GLY A 223 11.31 9.18 1.20
C GLY A 223 11.45 10.69 1.00
N ALA A 224 11.02 11.21 -0.15
CA ALA A 224 11.14 12.63 -0.46
C ALA A 224 10.05 13.49 0.20
N LEU A 225 8.80 13.04 0.18
CA LEU A 225 7.64 13.90 0.44
C LEU A 225 6.88 13.58 1.72
N TYR A 226 6.86 12.32 2.17
CA TYR A 226 6.06 11.92 3.32
C TYR A 226 6.38 12.75 4.59
N PRO A 227 7.66 12.95 4.97
CA PRO A 227 7.99 13.72 6.18
C PRO A 227 7.54 15.18 6.08
N ALA A 228 7.72 15.79 4.90
CA ALA A 228 7.34 17.18 4.66
C ALA A 228 5.82 17.36 4.74
N PHE A 229 5.05 16.52 4.03
CA PHE A 229 3.60 16.59 4.05
C PHE A 229 3.01 16.27 5.42
N LEU A 230 3.61 15.32 6.16
CA LEU A 230 3.19 15.04 7.54
C LEU A 230 3.45 16.26 8.43
N SER A 231 4.61 16.91 8.33
CA SER A 231 4.92 18.14 9.08
C SER A 231 3.95 19.28 8.73
N MET A 232 3.56 19.42 7.47
CA MET A 232 2.55 20.39 7.03
C MET A 232 1.18 20.09 7.66
N HIS A 233 0.74 18.83 7.67
CA HIS A 233 -0.51 18.43 8.33
C HIS A 233 -0.51 18.74 9.83
N LEU A 234 0.59 18.44 10.53
CA LEU A 234 0.74 18.74 11.95
C LEU A 234 0.70 20.26 12.21
N THR A 235 1.32 21.05 11.34
CA THR A 235 1.28 22.53 11.41
C THR A 235 -0.12 23.08 11.15
N ALA A 236 -0.88 22.42 10.27
CA ALA A 236 -2.29 22.67 10.00
C ALA A 236 -3.24 22.20 11.13
N LYS A 237 -2.69 21.64 12.22
CA LYS A 237 -3.43 21.08 13.36
C LYS A 237 -4.33 19.89 13.00
N VAL A 238 -4.04 19.18 11.91
CA VAL A 238 -4.69 17.91 11.61
C VAL A 238 -4.23 16.87 12.64
N PRO A 239 -5.12 16.00 13.15
CA PRO A 239 -4.71 14.91 14.04
C PRO A 239 -3.56 14.08 13.46
N GLY A 240 -2.51 13.84 14.26
CA GLY A 240 -1.27 13.24 13.77
C GLY A 240 -1.45 11.81 13.25
N THR A 241 -2.20 10.97 13.98
CA THR A 241 -2.49 9.59 13.56
C THR A 241 -3.28 9.55 12.26
N LEU A 242 -4.30 10.41 12.12
CA LEU A 242 -5.06 10.53 10.86
C LEU A 242 -4.11 10.93 9.72
N SER A 243 -3.32 11.98 9.92
CA SER A 243 -2.39 12.49 8.90
C SER A 243 -1.41 11.43 8.42
N ALA A 244 -0.82 10.68 9.36
CA ALA A 244 0.15 9.63 9.06
C ALA A 244 -0.48 8.48 8.27
N LEU A 245 -1.67 8.02 8.68
CA LEU A 245 -2.40 6.95 8.00
C LEU A 245 -2.86 7.37 6.60
N LEU A 246 -3.41 8.57 6.44
CA LEU A 246 -3.92 9.04 5.14
C LEU A 246 -2.82 9.20 4.09
N LEU A 247 -1.67 9.74 4.49
CA LEU A 247 -0.51 9.82 3.59
C LEU A 247 -0.01 8.41 3.21
N ALA A 248 -0.05 7.47 4.17
CA ALA A 248 0.38 6.10 3.92
C ALA A 248 -0.59 5.38 2.97
N PHE A 249 -1.91 5.47 3.20
CA PHE A 249 -2.92 4.91 2.31
C PHE A 249 -2.86 5.52 0.91
N ASN A 250 -2.65 6.84 0.79
CA ASN A 250 -2.47 7.47 -0.51
C ASN A 250 -1.29 6.86 -1.28
N THR A 251 -0.27 6.38 -0.58
CA THR A 251 0.84 5.68 -1.22
C THR A 251 0.38 4.42 -1.94
N ASP A 252 -0.37 3.56 -1.27
CA ASP A 252 -0.91 2.35 -1.89
C ASP A 252 -1.85 2.68 -3.07
N LEU A 253 -2.65 3.74 -2.93
CA LEU A 253 -3.70 4.11 -3.89
C LEU A 253 -3.14 4.75 -5.16
N PHE A 254 -2.06 5.52 -5.09
CA PHE A 254 -1.41 6.11 -6.26
C PHE A 254 -0.52 5.12 -7.01
N GLY A 255 -0.29 3.91 -6.46
CA GLY A 255 0.52 2.87 -7.07
C GLY A 255 0.03 2.40 -8.45
N ALA A 256 -1.20 2.75 -8.85
CA ALA A 256 -1.78 2.45 -10.16
C ALA A 256 -1.90 3.65 -11.11
N LEU A 257 -1.32 4.81 -10.79
CA LEU A 257 -1.43 6.04 -11.59
C LEU A 257 -0.76 5.98 -12.96
N THR A 258 0.47 5.47 -13.02
CA THR A 258 1.30 5.43 -14.24
C THR A 258 1.96 4.07 -14.38
N HIS A 259 2.56 3.77 -15.52
CA HIS A 259 3.29 2.51 -15.71
C HIS A 259 4.53 2.37 -14.82
N TYR A 260 5.02 3.47 -14.24
CA TYR A 260 6.19 3.51 -13.35
C TYR A 260 5.84 3.86 -11.90
N SER A 261 4.56 4.02 -11.54
CA SER A 261 4.17 4.44 -10.18
C SER A 261 4.54 3.41 -9.10
N SER A 262 4.63 2.12 -9.47
CA SER A 262 5.07 1.06 -8.58
C SER A 262 5.79 -0.05 -9.35
N GLY A 263 6.50 -0.92 -8.62
CA GLY A 263 7.08 -2.13 -9.19
C GLY A 263 6.04 -3.04 -9.83
N GLN A 264 4.86 -3.17 -9.19
CA GLN A 264 3.77 -3.95 -9.79
C GLN A 264 3.29 -3.31 -11.10
N ALA A 265 3.11 -1.99 -11.12
CA ALA A 265 2.72 -1.25 -12.32
C ALA A 265 3.69 -1.44 -13.49
N ALA A 266 4.99 -1.44 -13.21
CA ALA A 266 6.03 -1.67 -14.20
C ALA A 266 5.99 -3.10 -14.77
N ILE A 267 5.80 -4.11 -13.91
CA ILE A 267 5.67 -5.51 -14.34
C ILE A 267 4.45 -5.69 -15.24
N TYR A 268 3.29 -5.17 -14.83
CA TYR A 268 2.06 -5.30 -15.61
C TYR A 268 2.12 -4.58 -16.96
N TYR A 269 2.78 -3.43 -17.03
CA TYR A 269 3.00 -2.74 -18.30
C TYR A 269 4.05 -3.46 -19.17
N GLY A 270 5.14 -3.93 -18.55
CA GLY A 270 6.22 -4.66 -19.21
C GLY A 270 5.78 -5.99 -19.83
N ALA A 271 4.65 -6.55 -19.39
CA ALA A 271 4.05 -7.74 -20.00
C ALA A 271 3.57 -7.52 -21.45
N GLY A 272 3.50 -6.28 -21.95
CA GLY A 272 3.25 -5.97 -23.35
C GLY A 272 1.78 -6.00 -23.78
N TYR A 273 0.86 -6.33 -22.86
CA TYR A 273 -0.57 -6.38 -23.16
C TYR A 273 -1.21 -4.98 -23.16
N ILE A 274 -0.73 -4.04 -22.32
CA ILE A 274 -1.43 -2.76 -22.08
C ILE A 274 -0.81 -1.59 -22.85
N LYS A 275 -1.61 -0.89 -23.67
CA LYS A 275 -1.19 0.34 -24.35
C LYS A 275 -0.95 1.47 -23.33
N LEU A 276 0.10 2.26 -23.56
CA LEU A 276 0.47 3.37 -22.67
C LEU A 276 -0.68 4.38 -22.43
N GLN A 277 -1.40 4.75 -23.49
CA GLN A 277 -2.53 5.68 -23.39
C GLN A 277 -3.61 5.15 -22.45
N ASP A 278 -3.87 3.85 -22.51
CA ASP A 278 -4.87 3.21 -21.66
C ASP A 278 -4.40 3.18 -20.21
N VAL A 279 -3.10 2.94 -19.94
CA VAL A 279 -2.53 3.05 -18.59
C VAL A 279 -2.85 4.41 -17.96
N PHE A 280 -2.62 5.51 -18.68
CA PHE A 280 -2.87 6.86 -18.15
C PHE A 280 -4.36 7.17 -17.96
N LYS A 281 -5.21 6.85 -18.95
CA LYS A 281 -6.67 7.03 -18.83
C LYS A 281 -7.22 6.28 -17.62
N PHE A 282 -6.79 5.04 -17.47
CA PHE A 282 -7.17 4.17 -16.38
C PHE A 282 -6.59 4.58 -15.04
N GLY A 283 -5.38 5.13 -15.01
CA GLY A 283 -4.76 5.68 -13.81
C GLY A 283 -5.55 6.88 -13.28
N VAL A 284 -5.91 7.83 -14.13
CA VAL A 284 -6.74 8.99 -13.75
C VAL A 284 -8.12 8.53 -13.25
N LEU A 285 -8.78 7.62 -13.96
CA LEU A 285 -10.06 7.07 -13.53
C LEU A 285 -9.96 6.44 -12.14
N MET A 286 -8.94 5.62 -11.90
CA MET A 286 -8.73 5.01 -10.59
C MET A 286 -8.37 6.02 -9.51
N ALA A 287 -7.62 7.07 -9.83
CA ALA A 287 -7.35 8.16 -8.90
C ALA A 287 -8.66 8.78 -8.40
N VAL A 288 -9.57 9.11 -9.30
CA VAL A 288 -10.87 9.70 -8.94
C VAL A 288 -11.69 8.74 -8.09
N ILE A 289 -11.75 7.45 -8.46
CA ILE A 289 -12.49 6.43 -7.70
C ILE A 289 -11.89 6.28 -6.30
N ASN A 290 -10.58 6.08 -6.20
CA ASN A 290 -9.88 5.88 -4.93
C ASN A 290 -10.03 7.11 -4.02
N LEU A 291 -9.79 8.31 -4.53
CA LEU A 291 -9.93 9.55 -3.77
C LEU A 291 -11.38 9.77 -3.32
N THR A 292 -12.37 9.39 -4.14
CA THR A 292 -13.79 9.51 -3.77
C THR A 292 -14.18 8.49 -2.70
N VAL A 293 -13.82 7.21 -2.89
CA VAL A 293 -14.11 6.13 -1.94
C VAL A 293 -13.43 6.39 -0.60
N TRP A 294 -12.12 6.61 -0.60
CA TRP A 294 -11.37 6.87 0.62
C TRP A 294 -11.69 8.24 1.22
N GLY A 295 -11.98 9.24 0.40
CA GLY A 295 -12.38 10.57 0.87
C GLY A 295 -13.77 10.59 1.51
N LEU A 296 -14.76 9.88 0.96
CA LEU A 296 -16.13 9.90 1.48
C LEU A 296 -16.35 8.78 2.52
N ILE A 297 -16.14 7.53 2.13
CA ILE A 297 -16.37 6.36 3.00
C ILE A 297 -15.31 6.35 4.10
N GLY A 298 -14.05 6.62 3.76
CA GLY A 298 -12.97 6.72 4.75
C GLY A 298 -13.23 7.85 5.75
N ALA A 299 -13.58 9.07 5.31
CA ALA A 299 -13.86 10.16 6.24
C ALA A 299 -14.98 9.82 7.24
N LEU A 300 -16.12 9.30 6.75
CA LEU A 300 -17.21 8.85 7.62
C LEU A 300 -16.74 7.79 8.62
N TRP A 301 -15.97 6.80 8.15
CA TRP A 301 -15.45 5.72 8.98
C TRP A 301 -14.44 6.19 10.03
N TRP A 302 -13.50 7.05 9.64
CA TRP A 302 -12.49 7.61 10.55
C TRP A 302 -13.12 8.50 11.63
N LYS A 303 -14.22 9.19 11.31
CA LYS A 303 -15.02 9.90 12.31
C LYS A 303 -15.67 8.94 13.32
N ILE A 304 -16.23 7.82 12.84
CA ILE A 304 -16.81 6.77 13.72
C ILE A 304 -15.74 6.17 14.64
N LEU A 305 -14.51 5.99 14.13
CA LEU A 305 -13.38 5.51 14.92
C LEU A 305 -12.81 6.54 15.90
N GLY A 306 -13.28 7.80 15.87
CA GLY A 306 -12.78 8.88 16.71
C GLY A 306 -11.35 9.33 16.35
N LEU A 307 -10.95 9.19 15.07
CA LEU A 307 -9.65 9.68 14.59
C LEU A 307 -9.65 11.20 14.39
N TYR A 308 -10.83 11.82 14.32
CA TYR A 308 -11.05 13.27 14.34
C TYR A 308 -12.48 13.64 14.74
#